data_AF-A0A2H3I4T0-F1
#
_entry.id   AF-A0A2H3I4T0-F1
#
_cell.length_a   1.000
_cell.length_b   1.000
_cell.length_c   1.000
_cell.angle_alpha   90.00
_cell.angle_beta   90.00
_cell.angle_gamma   90.00
#
_symmetry.space_group_name_H-M   'P 1'
#
loop_
_entity.id
_entity.type
_entity.pdbx_description
1 polymer ?
#
loop_
_entity_poly.entity_id
_entity_poly.type
_entity_poly.pdbx_seq_one_letter_code
_entity_poly.pdbx_strand_id
1 'polypeptide(L)'
;MEIKDRAIPINSIIVVIGANGFIGLETCEKLLQARYDNLFDEKWPGKFELIDVVDFEEDGAFDEAFKGAAGVVYVSMPIIFDPEPAKVVATTVRSTINTLEASCS
;
A
#
# COMPACT_ATOMS: atom_id res chain seq x y z
N MET A 1 -18.17 5.32 -10.15
CA MET A 1 -18.50 6.15 -8.97
C MET A 1 -17.81 7.50 -9.11
N GLU A 2 -18.53 8.61 -9.12
CA GLU A 2 -17.95 9.95 -9.25
C GLU A 2 -17.81 10.61 -7.88
N ILE A 3 -16.56 10.86 -7.44
CA ILE A 3 -16.25 11.58 -6.19
C ILE A 3 -16.09 13.06 -6.53
N LYS A 4 -16.98 13.92 -6.01
CA LYS A 4 -17.05 15.36 -6.33
C LYS A 4 -15.95 16.19 -5.66
N ASP A 5 -15.78 16.04 -4.35
CA ASP A 5 -14.80 16.80 -3.55
C ASP A 5 -13.62 15.90 -3.17
N ARG A 6 -12.72 15.65 -4.13
CA ARG A 6 -11.59 14.74 -3.94
C ARG A 6 -10.50 15.39 -3.09
N ALA A 7 -10.14 14.74 -1.97
CA ALA A 7 -8.98 15.13 -1.18
C ALA A 7 -7.64 14.86 -1.92
N ILE A 8 -7.61 13.81 -2.75
CA ILE A 8 -6.44 13.45 -3.55
C ILE A 8 -6.76 13.71 -5.04
N PRO A 9 -5.92 14.48 -5.77
CA PRO A 9 -6.12 14.74 -7.19
C PRO A 9 -6.24 13.48 -8.06
N ILE A 10 -6.90 13.62 -9.21
CA ILE A 10 -6.85 12.60 -10.26
C ILE A 10 -5.41 12.50 -10.77
N ASN A 11 -5.00 11.31 -11.19
CA ASN A 11 -3.63 11.02 -11.66
C ASN A 11 -2.53 11.02 -10.60
N SER A 12 -2.86 11.20 -9.31
CA SER A 12 -1.92 10.95 -8.21
C SER A 12 -1.52 9.48 -8.09
N ILE A 13 -0.34 9.24 -7.51
CA ILE A 13 0.16 7.92 -7.11
C ILE A 13 -0.45 7.58 -5.74
N ILE A 14 -0.98 6.37 -5.62
CA ILE A 14 -1.46 5.80 -4.35
C ILE A 14 -0.69 4.53 -4.11
N VAL A 15 -0.09 4.39 -2.94
CA VAL A 15 0.62 3.17 -2.55
C VAL A 15 -0.31 2.29 -1.74
N VAL A 16 -0.36 1.00 -2.06
CA VAL A 16 -1.13 0.00 -1.33
C VAL A 16 -0.18 -1.05 -0.77
N ILE A 17 0.00 -1.06 0.55
CA ILE A 17 0.86 -2.05 1.22
C ILE A 17 0.12 -3.39 1.28
N GLY A 18 0.78 -4.45 0.84
CA GLY A 18 0.19 -5.79 0.75
C GLY A 18 -0.69 -5.98 -0.49
N ALA A 19 -0.36 -5.29 -1.59
CA ALA A 19 -1.10 -5.34 -2.86
C ALA A 19 -1.28 -6.75 -3.43
N ASN A 20 -0.43 -7.72 -3.06
CA ASN A 20 -0.52 -9.12 -3.49
C ASN A 20 -1.50 -9.96 -2.66
N GLY A 21 -1.97 -9.45 -1.51
CA GLY A 21 -2.97 -10.12 -0.69
C GLY A 21 -4.38 -9.95 -1.24
N PHE A 22 -5.33 -10.79 -0.79
CA PHE A 22 -6.73 -10.72 -1.24
C PHE A 22 -7.35 -9.32 -1.07
N ILE A 23 -7.20 -8.72 0.11
CA ILE A 23 -7.71 -7.35 0.39
C ILE A 23 -6.94 -6.30 -0.43
N GLY A 24 -5.63 -6.51 -0.63
CA GLY A 24 -4.79 -5.63 -1.43
C GLY A 24 -5.20 -5.56 -2.89
N LEU A 25 -5.44 -6.72 -3.52
CA LEU A 25 -5.88 -6.81 -4.90
C LEU A 25 -7.22 -6.09 -5.11
N GLU A 26 -8.21 -6.36 -4.25
CA GLU A 26 -9.51 -5.68 -4.30
C GLU A 26 -9.38 -4.17 -4.08
N THR A 27 -8.51 -3.74 -3.18
CA THR A 27 -8.25 -2.31 -2.92
C THR A 27 -7.64 -1.63 -4.14
N CYS A 28 -6.59 -2.23 -4.73
CA CYS A 28 -5.97 -1.77 -5.98
C CYS A 28 -7.01 -1.69 -7.10
N GLU A 29 -7.86 -2.72 -7.25
CA GLU A 29 -8.93 -2.72 -8.23
C GLU A 29 -9.90 -1.56 -8.00
N LYS A 30 -10.36 -1.31 -6.77
CA LYS A 30 -11.29 -0.20 -6.50
C LYS A 30 -10.66 1.16 -6.74
N LEU A 31 -9.36 1.34 -6.47
CA LEU A 31 -8.65 2.58 -6.76
C LEU A 31 -8.50 2.81 -8.29
N LEU A 32 -8.26 1.74 -9.06
CA LEU A 32 -8.26 1.78 -10.52
C LEU A 32 -9.68 2.00 -11.08
N GLN A 33 -10.70 1.36 -10.50
CA GLN A 33 -12.11 1.51 -10.88
C GLN A 33 -12.71 2.87 -10.55
N ALA A 34 -12.26 3.50 -9.45
CA ALA A 34 -12.56 4.91 -9.15
C ALA A 34 -12.03 5.87 -10.23
N ARG A 35 -11.18 5.34 -11.13
CA ARG A 35 -10.87 5.97 -12.41
C ARG A 35 -11.79 5.45 -13.51
N TYR A 36 -11.92 4.14 -13.78
CA TYR A 36 -12.90 3.56 -14.76
C TYR A 36 -13.06 2.01 -14.59
N ASP A 37 -14.19 1.41 -14.96
CA ASP A 37 -14.60 0.01 -14.62
C ASP A 37 -13.75 -1.16 -15.25
N ASN A 38 -13.42 -2.23 -14.47
CA ASN A 38 -12.78 -3.60 -14.65
C ASN A 38 -11.25 -3.81 -14.89
N LEU A 39 -10.73 -5.01 -14.57
CA LEU A 39 -9.33 -5.37 -14.20
C LEU A 39 -8.55 -6.29 -15.18
N PHE A 40 -7.20 -6.25 -15.09
CA PHE A 40 -6.10 -7.02 -15.73
C PHE A 40 -5.47 -6.42 -17.01
N ASP A 41 -4.15 -6.60 -17.16
CA ASP A 41 -3.14 -5.83 -17.93
C ASP A 41 -3.52 -5.28 -19.31
N GLU A 42 -4.48 -5.87 -20.01
CA GLU A 42 -5.04 -5.25 -21.23
C GLU A 42 -5.74 -3.91 -20.93
N LYS A 43 -6.19 -3.70 -19.69
CA LYS A 43 -7.13 -2.65 -19.32
C LYS A 43 -6.51 -1.42 -18.69
N TRP A 44 -5.38 -1.57 -17.99
CA TRP A 44 -4.69 -0.46 -17.31
C TRP A 44 -3.18 -0.39 -17.59
N PRO A 45 -2.76 -0.41 -18.87
CA PRO A 45 -1.34 -0.40 -19.21
C PRO A 45 -0.64 0.81 -18.58
N GLY A 46 0.40 0.52 -17.79
CA GLY A 46 1.22 1.53 -17.10
C GLY A 46 0.52 2.30 -15.98
N LYS A 47 -0.57 1.75 -15.40
CA LYS A 47 -1.25 2.36 -14.23
C LYS A 47 -1.04 1.61 -12.91
N PHE A 48 -0.43 0.44 -12.97
CA PHE A 48 -0.06 -0.36 -11.81
C PHE A 48 1.42 -0.73 -11.91
N GLU A 49 2.08 -0.69 -10.76
CA GLU A 49 3.46 -1.11 -10.57
C GLU A 49 3.52 -1.86 -9.24
N LEU A 50 4.23 -2.99 -9.21
CA LEU A 50 4.47 -3.75 -7.99
C LEU A 50 5.91 -3.50 -7.56
N ILE A 51 6.08 -3.04 -6.32
CA ILE A 51 7.39 -2.80 -5.70
C ILE A 51 7.54 -3.77 -4.53
N ASP A 52 8.66 -4.48 -4.49
CA ASP A 52 8.99 -5.38 -3.40
C ASP A 52 9.62 -4.61 -2.24
N VAL A 53 9.04 -4.76 -1.04
CA VAL A 53 9.63 -4.31 0.23
C VAL A 53 9.84 -5.56 1.08
N VAL A 54 11.11 -5.94 1.28
CA VAL A 54 11.48 -7.27 1.80
C VAL A 54 11.41 -7.34 3.32
N ASP A 55 11.86 -6.29 4.00
CA ASP A 55 11.85 -6.19 5.46
C ASP A 55 11.16 -4.88 5.86
N PHE A 56 10.04 -4.99 6.56
CA PHE A 56 9.27 -3.82 7.00
C PHE A 56 9.87 -3.18 8.25
N GLU A 57 10.74 -3.88 8.96
CA GLU A 57 11.40 -3.39 10.16
C GLU A 57 12.66 -2.58 9.86
N GLU A 58 13.19 -2.70 8.64
CA GLU A 58 14.36 -1.93 8.20
C GLU A 58 14.04 -0.43 8.15
N ASP A 59 14.95 0.38 8.69
CA ASP A 59 14.82 1.84 8.67
C ASP A 59 14.83 2.33 7.21
N GLY A 60 13.82 3.12 6.83
CA GLY A 60 13.66 3.60 5.45
C GLY A 60 13.18 2.55 4.45
N ALA A 61 12.70 1.38 4.91
CA ALA A 61 12.21 0.30 4.04
C ALA A 61 11.20 0.73 2.97
N PHE A 62 10.40 1.76 3.27
CA PHE A 62 9.33 2.24 2.40
C PHE A 62 9.69 3.48 1.59
N ASP A 63 10.86 4.09 1.80
CA ASP A 63 11.18 5.41 1.24
C ASP A 63 11.09 5.45 -0.28
N GLU A 64 11.69 4.46 -0.96
CA GLU A 64 11.60 4.37 -2.42
C GLU A 64 10.20 3.99 -2.89
N ALA A 65 9.49 3.13 -2.16
CA ALA A 65 8.12 2.74 -2.51
C ALA A 65 7.12 3.89 -2.36
N PHE A 66 7.38 4.84 -1.46
CA PHE A 66 6.49 5.96 -1.12
C PHE A 66 6.80 7.23 -1.90
N LYS A 67 7.88 7.24 -2.67
CA LYS A 67 8.35 8.40 -3.41
C LYS A 67 7.28 8.95 -4.35
N GLY A 68 6.82 10.18 -4.07
CA GLY A 68 5.80 10.86 -4.86
C GLY A 68 4.37 10.34 -4.65
N ALA A 69 4.15 9.48 -3.66
CA ALA A 69 2.82 9.04 -3.26
C ALA A 69 2.02 10.23 -2.71
N ALA A 70 0.77 10.37 -3.16
CA ALA A 70 -0.17 11.33 -2.59
C ALA A 70 -1.02 10.72 -1.46
N GLY A 71 -0.93 9.41 -1.27
CA GLY A 71 -1.64 8.68 -0.24
C GLY A 71 -1.14 7.25 -0.14
N VAL A 72 -1.22 6.70 1.07
CA VAL A 72 -0.82 5.34 1.40
C VAL A 72 -2.02 4.62 2.02
N VAL A 73 -2.28 3.39 1.57
CA VAL A 73 -3.29 2.52 2.15
C VAL A 73 -2.60 1.29 2.74
N TYR A 74 -2.61 1.20 4.06
CA TYR A 74 -2.09 0.05 4.79
C TYR A 74 -3.19 -0.99 4.96
N VAL A 75 -3.32 -1.93 4.03
CA VAL A 75 -4.39 -2.94 4.04
C VAL A 75 -3.93 -4.30 4.57
N SER A 76 -2.63 -4.58 4.57
CA SER A 76 -2.11 -5.84 5.09
C SER A 76 -1.01 -5.59 6.11
N MET A 77 -1.17 -6.20 7.28
CA MET A 77 -0.11 -6.36 8.27
C MET A 77 0.67 -7.67 8.02
N PRO A 78 1.92 -7.77 8.52
CA PRO A 78 2.64 -9.04 8.54
C PRO A 78 1.82 -10.11 9.25
N ILE A 79 1.58 -11.25 8.60
CA ILE A 79 0.92 -12.40 9.25
C ILE A 79 2.00 -13.26 9.89
N ILE A 80 2.23 -13.03 11.18
CA ILE A 80 3.30 -13.70 11.95
C ILE A 80 2.66 -14.76 12.84
N PHE A 81 2.93 -16.04 12.54
CA PHE A 81 2.50 -17.17 13.35
C PHE A 81 3.62 -17.62 14.30
N ASP A 82 3.93 -16.79 15.28
CA ASP A 82 4.91 -17.11 16.34
C ASP A 82 4.19 -17.19 17.70
N PRO A 83 4.41 -18.24 18.51
CA PRO A 83 3.81 -18.36 19.84
C PRO A 83 4.36 -17.35 20.85
N GLU A 84 5.50 -16.70 20.59
CA GLU A 84 6.08 -15.65 21.42
C GLU A 84 5.47 -14.28 21.09
N PRO A 85 4.65 -13.69 21.99
CA PRO A 85 3.93 -12.45 21.67
C PRO A 85 4.86 -11.27 21.37
N ALA A 86 6.04 -11.24 21.99
CA ALA A 86 7.01 -10.17 21.79
C ALA A 86 7.47 -10.10 20.32
N LYS A 87 7.66 -11.25 19.65
CA LYS A 87 8.04 -11.29 18.22
C LYS A 87 6.92 -10.80 17.31
N VAL A 88 5.66 -11.11 17.63
CA VAL A 88 4.52 -10.66 16.83
C VAL A 88 4.26 -9.17 17.03
N VAL A 89 4.21 -8.72 18.29
CA VAL A 89 3.83 -7.34 18.63
C VAL A 89 4.94 -6.36 18.27
N ALA A 90 6.20 -6.65 18.60
CA ALA A 90 7.31 -5.73 18.34
C ALA A 90 7.49 -5.49 16.82
N THR A 91 7.50 -6.56 16.02
CA THR A 91 7.59 -6.45 14.55
C THR A 91 6.42 -5.67 13.96
N THR A 92 5.20 -5.92 14.43
CA THR A 92 4.01 -5.19 13.94
C THR A 92 4.09 -3.70 14.27
N VAL A 93 4.49 -3.37 15.50
CA VAL A 93 4.64 -1.97 15.94
C VAL A 93 5.72 -1.27 15.14
N ARG A 94 6.91 -1.89 15.00
CA ARG A 94 8.03 -1.34 14.23
C ARG A 94 7.64 -1.10 12.77
N SER A 95 7.07 -2.11 12.11
CA SER A 95 6.60 -2.00 10.72
C SER A 95 5.61 -0.86 10.51
N THR A 96 4.68 -0.69 11.46
CA THR A 96 3.68 0.39 11.41
C THR A 96 4.32 1.76 11.59
N ILE A 97 5.30 1.89 12.50
CA ILE A 97 6.03 3.14 12.70
C ILE A 97 6.82 3.50 11.45
N ASN A 98 7.60 2.57 10.88
CA ASN A 98 8.39 2.82 9.67
C ASN A 98 7.50 3.25 8.49
N THR A 99 6.31 2.64 8.37
CA THR A 99 5.30 3.07 7.39
C THR A 99 4.89 4.54 7.61
N LEU A 100 4.55 4.90 8.85
CA LEU A 100 4.09 6.26 9.17
C LEU A 100 5.20 7.30 8.98
N GLU A 101 6.42 6.97 9.38
CA GLU A 101 7.60 7.82 9.18
C GLU A 101 7.84 8.07 7.69
N ALA A 102 7.89 7.02 6.87
CA ALA A 102 8.05 7.15 5.42
C ALA A 102 6.92 7.94 4.75
N SER A 103 5.69 7.90 5.29
CA SER A 103 4.57 8.67 4.74
C SER A 103 4.65 10.18 4.98
N CYS A 104 5.54 10.61 5.89
CA CYS A 104 5.77 12.02 6.20
C CYS A 104 6.97 12.62 5.43
N SER A 105 7.70 11.78 4.68
CA SER A 105 8.91 12.11 3.90
C SER A 105 8.58 12.70 2.54
#